data_AF-A0A645GMX7-F1
#
_entry.id   AF-A0A645GMX7-F1
#
_cell.length_a   1.000
_cell.length_b   1.000
_cell.length_c   1.000
_cell.angle_alpha   90.00
_cell.angle_beta   90.00
_cell.angle_gamma   90.00
#
_symmetry.space_group_name_H-M   'P 1'
#
loop_
_entity.id
_entity.type
_entity.pdbx_description
1 polymer ?
#
loop_
_entity_poly.entity_id
_entity_poly.type
_entity_poly.pdbx_seq_one_letter_code
_entity_poly.pdbx_strand_id
1 'polypeptide(L)'
;MRVTQHKETPGLGDKIERRLSDWITGFSGKKIQSDNDSHWAVKKDGGDFDQFTGATITPRAVVNAVKRAGLYARTLPAQLPQLPARGE
;
A
#
# COMPACT_ATOMS: atom_id res chain seq x y z
N MET A 1 -8.64 2.11 -2.88
CA MET A 1 -8.15 1.26 -1.77
C MET A 1 -8.94 1.50 -0.49
N ARG A 2 -8.95 0.55 0.44
CA ARG A 2 -9.49 0.72 1.81
C ARG A 2 -8.69 -0.16 2.78
N VAL A 3 -8.21 0.39 3.89
CA VAL A 3 -7.63 -0.40 4.99
C VAL A 3 -8.79 -1.02 5.78
N THR A 4 -8.75 -2.33 6.00
CA THR A 4 -9.83 -3.08 6.68
C THR A 4 -9.57 -3.32 8.16
N GLN A 5 -8.30 -3.32 8.58
CA GLN A 5 -7.88 -3.38 9.99
C GLN A 5 -6.56 -2.63 10.17
N HIS A 6 -6.47 -1.83 11.23
CA HIS A 6 -5.22 -1.29 11.76
C HIS A 6 -5.31 -1.30 13.30
N LYS A 7 -4.16 -1.32 13.96
CA LYS A 7 -4.04 -1.38 15.43
C LYS A 7 -3.18 -0.22 15.90
N GLU A 8 -3.52 0.97 15.42
CA GLU A 8 -2.74 2.18 15.72
C GLU A 8 -3.29 2.95 16.91
N THR A 9 -2.41 3.76 17.51
CA THR A 9 -2.79 4.69 18.56
C THR A 9 -3.73 5.76 17.97
N PRO A 10 -4.94 5.94 18.54
CA PRO A 10 -5.90 6.94 18.08
C PRO A 10 -5.23 8.32 17.98
N GLY A 11 -5.39 8.99 16.84
CA GLY A 11 -4.90 10.36 16.61
C GLY A 11 -3.52 10.51 15.96
N LEU A 12 -2.70 9.46 15.91
CA LEU A 12 -1.37 9.50 15.26
C LEU A 12 -1.37 8.77 13.91
N GLY A 13 -2.04 7.63 13.83
CA GLY A 13 -2.04 6.70 12.70
C GLY A 13 -3.27 6.66 11.82
N ASP A 14 -4.40 7.04 12.41
CA ASP A 14 -5.76 6.83 11.90
C ASP A 14 -6.05 7.53 10.55
N LYS A 15 -5.14 8.39 10.09
CA LYS A 15 -5.22 9.05 8.78
C LYS A 15 -5.11 8.06 7.60
N ILE A 16 -4.76 6.79 7.82
CA ILE A 16 -4.93 5.75 6.80
C ILE A 16 -6.39 5.38 6.56
N GLU A 17 -7.29 5.70 7.50
CA GLU A 17 -8.71 5.54 7.30
C GLU A 17 -9.24 6.58 6.33
N ARG A 18 -9.92 6.09 5.30
CA ARG A 18 -10.55 6.90 4.27
C ARG A 18 -11.61 7.87 4.81
N ARG A 19 -12.09 7.64 6.03
CA ARG A 19 -13.03 8.53 6.75
C ARG A 19 -12.33 9.77 7.33
N LEU A 20 -11.04 9.67 7.59
CA LEU A 20 -10.24 10.72 8.24
C LEU A 20 -9.28 11.41 7.26
N SER A 21 -8.88 10.73 6.18
CA SER A 21 -8.07 11.34 5.13
C SER A 21 -8.17 10.62 3.78
N ASP A 22 -7.98 11.36 2.70
CA ASP A 22 -7.84 10.83 1.35
C ASP A 22 -6.44 10.28 1.06
N TRP A 23 -5.54 10.22 2.03
CA TRP A 23 -4.17 9.72 1.83
C TRP A 23 -4.11 8.34 1.13
N ILE A 24 -4.99 7.42 1.51
CA ILE A 24 -5.10 6.08 0.91
C ILE A 24 -5.57 6.11 -0.56
N THR A 25 -6.15 7.22 -1.03
CA THR A 25 -6.54 7.38 -2.44
C THR A 25 -5.35 7.67 -3.33
N GLY A 26 -4.25 8.20 -2.80
CA GLY A 26 -3.02 8.52 -3.53
C GLY A 26 -2.32 7.30 -4.14
N PHE A 27 -2.66 6.09 -3.69
CA PHE A 27 -2.21 4.84 -4.31
C PHE A 27 -2.97 4.49 -5.59
N SER A 28 -4.14 5.07 -5.81
CA SER A 28 -5.00 4.75 -6.95
C SER A 28 -4.39 5.32 -8.22
N GLY A 29 -4.23 4.49 -9.25
CA GLY A 29 -3.62 4.91 -10.53
C GLY A 29 -2.09 4.93 -10.54
N LYS A 30 -1.43 4.78 -9.39
CA LYS A 30 0.03 4.57 -9.33
C LYS A 30 0.36 3.16 -9.85
N LYS A 31 1.40 3.06 -10.68
CA LYS A 31 1.95 1.77 -11.13
C LYS A 31 3.32 1.57 -10.48
N ILE A 32 3.65 0.33 -10.18
CA ILE A 32 4.99 -0.06 -9.74
C ILE A 32 5.80 -0.31 -11.01
N GLN A 33 6.83 0.49 -11.26
CA GLN A 33 7.66 0.31 -12.45
C GLN A 33 8.66 -0.83 -12.27
N SER A 34 9.23 -0.95 -11.07
CA SER A 34 10.25 -1.95 -10.75
C SER A 34 10.22 -2.37 -9.27
N ASP A 35 10.91 -3.46 -8.92
CA ASP A 35 11.10 -3.88 -7.53
C ASP A 35 11.83 -2.80 -6.70
N ASN A 36 12.73 -2.03 -7.33
CA ASN A 36 13.48 -0.98 -6.67
C ASN A 36 12.89 0.43 -6.90
N ASP A 37 11.61 0.50 -7.24
CA ASP A 37 10.92 1.78 -7.47
C ASP A 37 10.92 2.63 -6.18
N SER A 38 11.68 3.73 -6.22
CA SER A 38 11.90 4.66 -5.11
C SER A 38 10.71 5.60 -4.90
N HIS A 39 9.81 5.74 -5.88
CA HIS A 39 8.57 6.50 -5.72
C HIS A 39 7.64 5.87 -4.69
N TRP A 40 7.75 4.54 -4.51
CA TRP A 40 7.03 3.78 -3.49
C TRP A 40 7.69 3.85 -2.11
N ALA A 41 7.88 5.07 -1.62
CA ALA A 41 8.33 5.39 -0.27
C ALA A 41 7.62 6.68 0.23
N VAL A 42 7.75 6.99 1.52
CA VAL A 42 7.26 8.28 2.00
C VAL A 42 8.21 9.40 1.57
N LYS A 43 7.72 10.65 1.44
CA LYS A 43 8.51 11.81 1.00
C LYS A 43 9.79 12.03 1.81
N LYS A 44 9.76 11.74 3.12
CA LYS A 44 10.94 11.82 3.99
C LYS A 44 12.05 10.83 3.60
N ASP A 45 11.67 9.69 3.02
CA ASP A 45 12.57 8.66 2.52
C ASP A 45 12.80 8.81 0.99
N GLY A 46 12.37 9.91 0.38
CA GLY A 46 12.59 10.24 -1.03
C GLY A 46 11.51 9.75 -2.01
N GLY A 47 10.37 9.26 -1.53
CA GLY A 47 9.26 8.80 -2.38
C GLY A 47 8.12 9.81 -2.55
N ASP A 48 6.99 9.35 -3.10
CA ASP A 48 5.86 10.22 -3.47
C ASP A 48 4.81 10.38 -2.35
N PHE A 49 4.83 9.54 -1.32
CA PHE A 49 3.73 9.43 -0.36
C PHE A 49 3.95 10.31 0.86
N ASP A 50 2.94 11.08 1.28
CA ASP A 50 3.07 11.90 2.49
C ASP A 50 3.22 11.03 3.75
N GLN A 51 4.01 11.51 4.72
CA GLN A 51 4.04 10.92 6.07
C GLN A 51 2.98 11.60 6.94
N PHE A 52 2.57 10.96 8.03
CA PHE A 52 1.74 11.62 9.03
C PHE A 52 2.60 12.35 10.05
N THR A 53 2.14 13.52 10.50
CA THR A 53 2.75 14.22 11.64
C THR A 53 2.69 13.33 12.88
N GLY A 54 3.86 12.97 13.43
CA GLY A 54 3.97 12.11 14.62
C GLY A 54 3.91 10.60 14.37
N ALA A 55 3.57 10.13 13.17
CA ALA A 55 3.56 8.70 12.83
C ALA A 55 4.28 8.44 11.50
N THR A 56 5.53 7.98 11.60
CA THR A 56 6.35 7.63 10.44
C THR A 56 6.38 6.11 10.17
N ILE A 57 6.07 5.29 11.17
CA ILE A 57 6.10 3.81 11.04
C ILE A 57 4.99 3.32 10.11
N THR A 58 3.78 3.83 10.31
CA THR A 58 2.58 3.37 9.61
C THR A 58 2.55 3.71 8.12
N PRO A 59 2.74 4.96 7.68
CA PRO A 59 2.68 5.26 6.26
C PRO A 59 3.76 4.49 5.49
N ARG A 60 4.96 4.28 6.09
CA ARG A 60 5.98 3.40 5.52
C ARG A 60 5.53 1.94 5.42
N ALA A 61 4.92 1.39 6.47
CA ALA A 61 4.43 0.02 6.48
C ALA A 61 3.36 -0.19 5.41
N VAL A 62 2.42 0.74 5.26
CA VAL A 62 1.37 0.68 4.23
C VAL A 62 1.97 0.78 2.84
N VAL A 63 2.83 1.76 2.56
CA VAL A 63 3.46 1.91 1.23
C VAL A 63 4.24 0.64 0.85
N ASN A 64 5.03 0.07 1.77
CA ASN A 64 5.74 -1.19 1.55
C ASN A 64 4.80 -2.38 1.33
N ALA A 65 3.71 -2.47 2.09
CA ALA A 65 2.73 -3.54 1.93
C ALA A 65 2.05 -3.47 0.55
N VAL A 66 1.65 -2.28 0.10
CA VAL A 66 1.05 -2.11 -1.24
C VAL A 66 2.07 -2.44 -2.33
N LYS A 67 3.32 -1.99 -2.20
CA LYS A 67 4.39 -2.34 -3.15
C LYS A 67 4.58 -3.85 -3.26
N ARG A 68 4.70 -4.56 -2.13
CA ARG A 68 4.85 -6.03 -2.09
C ARG A 68 3.64 -6.74 -2.70
N ALA A 69 2.42 -6.31 -2.34
CA ALA A 69 1.19 -6.89 -2.88
C ALA A 69 1.08 -6.66 -4.40
N GLY A 70 1.45 -5.47 -4.89
CA GLY A 70 1.44 -5.17 -6.32
C GLY A 70 2.50 -5.96 -7.10
N LEU A 71 3.71 -6.14 -6.56
CA LEU A 71 4.73 -7.01 -7.16
C LEU A 71 4.27 -8.47 -7.22
N TYR A 72 3.69 -8.98 -6.13
CA TYR A 72 3.09 -10.32 -6.09
C TYR A 72 1.93 -10.44 -7.09
N ALA A 73 1.10 -9.41 -7.22
CA ALA A 73 0.01 -9.40 -8.20
C ALA A 73 0.51 -9.48 -9.66
N ARG A 74 1.75 -9.06 -9.94
CA ARG A 74 2.37 -9.23 -11.27
C ARG A 74 2.82 -10.67 -11.54
N THR A 75 3.07 -11.48 -10.51
CA THR A 75 3.41 -12.90 -10.69
C THR A 75 2.17 -13.78 -10.82
N LEU A 76 1.01 -13.32 -10.34
CA LEU A 76 -0.26 -14.05 -10.42
C LEU A 76 -0.67 -14.44 -11.86
N PRO A 77 -0.60 -13.57 -12.90
CA PRO A 77 -1.01 -13.94 -14.26
C PRO A 77 -0.33 -15.17 -14.82
N ALA A 78 0.95 -15.40 -14.47
CA ALA A 78 1.68 -16.60 -14.87
C ALA A 78 1.23 -17.87 -14.10
N GLN A 79 0.65 -17.69 -12.92
CA GLN A 79 0.17 -18.76 -12.05
C GLN A 79 -1.34 -19.03 -12.20
N LEU A 80 -2.10 -18.08 -12.76
CA LEU A 80 -3.55 -18.22 -13.04
C LEU A 80 -3.90 -19.50 -13.81
N PRO A 81 -3.13 -19.95 -14.83
CA PRO A 81 -3.44 -21.20 -15.56
C PRO A 81 -3.23 -22.48 -14.73
N GLN A 82 -2.50 -22.39 -13.61
CA GLN A 82 -2.15 -23.53 -12.75
C GLN A 82 -3.02 -23.61 -11.49
N LEU A 83 -3.85 -22.60 -11.23
CA LEU A 83 -4.80 -22.65 -10.13
C LEU A 83 -5.95 -23.57 -10.53
N PRO A 84 -6.30 -24.58 -9.70
CA PRO A 84 -7.48 -25.38 -9.97
C PRO A 84 -8.67 -24.42 -10.07
N ALA A 85 -9.38 -24.46 -11.19
CA ALA A 85 -10.68 -23.82 -11.29
C ALA A 85 -11.47 -24.35 -10.09
N ARG A 86 -11.92 -23.44 -9.22
CA ARG A 86 -12.73 -23.80 -8.08
C ARG A 86 -13.96 -24.52 -8.64
N GLY A 87 -13.94 -25.85 -8.52
CA GLY A 87 -15.02 -26.72 -8.90
C GLY A 87 -16.29 -26.34 -8.15
N GLU A 88 -17.39 -26.61 -8.84
CA GLU A 88 -18.79 -26.40 -8.50
C GLU A 88 -19.17 -26.83 -7.07
#